data_AF-A0A0P4VKB9-F1
#
_entry.id   AF-A0A0P4VKB9-F1
#
_cell.length_a   1.000
_cell.length_b   1.000
_cell.length_c   1.000
_cell.angle_alpha   90.00
_cell.angle_beta   90.00
_cell.angle_gamma   90.00
#
_symmetry.space_group_name_H-M   'P 1'
#
loop_
_entity.id
_entity.type
_entity.pdbx_description
1 polymer ?
#
loop_
_entity_poly.entity_id
_entity_poly.type
_entity_poly.pdbx_seq_one_letter_code
_entity_poly.pdbx_strand_id
1 'polypeptide(L)' 'LLIESGLPPSFWAEAVNTANYLRNLCPSNSLHGKTPYELWKGNKPNINHLRIFGSKVYCLNRNPSQGKLEPRSR' A
#
# COMPACT_ATOMS: atom_id res chain seq x y z
N LEU A 1 -9.37 8.91 -0.09
CA LEU A 1 -8.08 8.38 0.43
C LEU A 1 -7.67 9.02 1.77
N LEU A 2 -6.95 10.16 1.84
CA LEU A 2 -6.52 10.71 3.16
C LEU A 2 -7.69 11.22 4.02
N ILE A 3 -8.50 12.15 3.49
CA ILE A 3 -9.67 12.72 4.19
C ILE A 3 -10.65 11.62 4.62
N GLU A 4 -10.92 10.69 3.70
CA GLU A 4 -11.82 9.55 3.90
C GLU A 4 -11.32 8.55 4.95
N SER A 5 -10.00 8.38 5.09
CA SER A 5 -9.40 7.46 6.07
C SER A 5 -9.45 7.97 7.52
N GLY A 6 -9.74 9.26 7.73
CA GLY A 6 -9.68 9.89 9.05
C GLY A 6 -8.27 9.97 9.65
N LEU A 7 -7.23 9.72 8.85
CA LEU A 7 -5.85 9.80 9.28
C LEU A 7 -5.36 11.27 9.41
N PRO A 8 -4.39 11.53 10.30
CA PRO A 8 -3.79 12.87 10.42
C PRO A 8 -3.16 13.36 9.11
N PRO A 9 -3.09 14.69 8.87
CA PRO A 9 -2.44 15.28 7.70
C PRO A 9 -0.96 14.89 7.53
N SER A 10 -0.30 14.42 8.59
CA SER A 10 1.08 13.90 8.53
C SER A 10 1.24 12.72 7.58
N PHE A 11 0.17 11.98 7.26
CA PHE A 11 0.17 10.85 6.32
C PHE A 11 -0.02 11.27 4.85
N TRP A 12 0.08 12.56 4.54
CA TRP A 12 -0.16 13.07 3.20
C TRP A 12 0.81 12.49 2.16
N ALA A 13 2.09 12.34 2.50
CA ALA A 13 3.07 11.77 1.58
C ALA A 13 2.75 10.31 1.22
N GLU A 14 2.33 9.52 2.21
CA GLU A 14 1.90 8.12 2.05
C GLU A 14 0.63 8.03 1.21
N ALA A 15 -0.30 8.97 1.40
CA ALA A 15 -1.51 9.05 0.60
C ALA A 15 -1.22 9.32 -0.88
N VAL A 16 -0.32 10.26 -1.18
CA VAL A 16 0.12 10.56 -2.56
C VAL A 16 0.85 9.37 -3.18
N ASN A 17 1.77 8.73 -2.44
CA ASN A 17 2.47 7.53 -2.89
C ASN A 17 1.50 6.38 -3.20
N THR A 18 0.51 6.17 -2.33
CA THR A 18 -0.53 5.14 -2.54
C THR A 18 -1.36 5.44 -3.79
N ALA A 19 -1.78 6.69 -3.99
CA ALA A 19 -2.54 7.09 -5.16
C ALA A 19 -1.75 6.87 -6.47
N ASN A 20 -0.47 7.22 -6.50
CA ASN A 20 0.42 6.99 -7.64
C ASN A 20 0.64 5.50 -7.89
N TYR A 21 0.84 4.72 -6.82
CA TYR A 21 0.97 3.27 -6.93
C TYR A 21 -0.29 2.63 -7.53
N LEU A 22 -1.47 2.97 -7.02
CA LEU A 22 -2.74 2.49 -7.57
C LEU A 22 -2.92 2.92 -9.03
N ARG A 23 -2.56 4.15 -9.39
CA ARG A 23 -2.61 4.62 -10.79
C ARG A 23 -1.78 3.73 -11.72
N ASN A 24 -0.61 3.28 -11.28
CA ASN A 24 0.25 2.40 -12.07
C ASN A 24 -0.28 0.97 -12.20
N LEU A 25 -1.18 0.56 -11.30
CA LEU A 25 -1.87 -0.74 -11.34
C LEU A 25 -3.22 -0.67 -12.08
N CYS A 26 -3.75 0.53 -12.33
CA CYS A 26 -5.00 0.69 -13.05
C CYS A 26 -4.78 0.57 -14.57
N PRO A 27 -5.71 -0.06 -15.29
CA PRO A 27 -5.67 -0.07 -16.75
C PRO A 27 -5.90 1.34 -17.28
N SER A 28 -5.23 1.69 -18.37
CA SER A 28 -5.40 2.97 -19.05
C SER A 28 -5.83 2.78 -20.49
N ASN A 29 -6.79 3.59 -20.95
CA ASN A 29 -7.22 3.59 -22.35
C ASN A 29 -6.07 3.95 -23.29
N SER A 30 -5.17 4.85 -22.87
CA SER A 30 -3.97 5.20 -23.64
C SER A 30 -3.00 4.03 -23.83
N LEU A 31 -3.14 2.98 -23.02
CA LEU A 31 -2.32 1.77 -23.07
C LEU A 31 -3.12 0.57 -23.58
N HIS A 32 -4.20 0.81 -24.32
CA HIS A 32 -5.09 -0.23 -24.85
C HIS A 32 -5.62 -1.18 -23.77
N GLY A 33 -5.98 -0.63 -22.61
CA GLY A 33 -6.51 -1.40 -21.47
C GLY A 33 -5.44 -2.14 -20.65
N LYS A 34 -4.15 -1.97 -20.97
CA LYS A 34 -3.05 -2.46 -20.11
C LYS A 34 -2.75 -1.48 -18.99
N THR A 35 -2.12 -1.99 -17.95
CA THR A 35 -1.61 -1.18 -16.82
C THR A 35 -0.20 -0.67 -17.12
N PRO A 36 0.19 0.52 -16.61
CA PRO A 36 1.60 0.95 -16.67
C PRO A 36 2.57 -0.08 -16.07
N TYR A 37 2.17 -0.77 -15.00
CA TYR A 37 2.94 -1.86 -14.39
C TYR A 37 3.20 -3.01 -15.37
N GLU A 38 2.18 -3.46 -16.10
CA GLU A 38 2.31 -4.52 -17.11
C GLU A 38 3.31 -4.16 -18.20
N LEU A 39 3.30 -2.91 -18.65
CA LEU A 39 4.25 -2.45 -19.67
C LEU A 39 5.68 -2.40 -19.13
N TRP A 40 5.85 -2.02 -17.86
CA TRP A 40 7.18 -1.98 -17.24
C TRP A 40 7.72 -3.39 -16.97
N LYS A 41 6.92 -4.23 -16.31
CA LYS A 41 7.37 -5.51 -15.74
C LYS A 41 7.12 -6.71 -16.67
N GLY A 42 6.33 -6.54 -17.72
CA GLY A 42 6.00 -7.59 -18.68
C GLY A 42 4.99 -8.62 -18.17
N ASN A 43 4.44 -8.46 -16.96
CA ASN A 43 3.47 -9.36 -16.36
C ASN A 43 2.32 -8.59 -15.67
N LYS A 44 1.17 -9.25 -15.52
CA LYS A 44 0.01 -8.69 -14.82
C LYS A 44 0.34 -8.41 -13.35
N PRO A 45 -0.07 -7.25 -12.79
CA PRO A 45 0.12 -7.01 -11.38
C PRO A 45 -0.71 -7.99 -10.55
N ASN A 46 -0.10 -8.53 -9.49
CA ASN A 46 -0.86 -9.14 -8.42
C ASN A 46 -1.45 -8.02 -7.56
N ILE A 47 -2.76 -8.06 -7.27
CA ILE A 47 -3.47 -7.06 -6.48
C ILE A 47 -3.97 -7.60 -5.13
N ASN A 48 -3.71 -8.87 -4.82
CA ASN A 48 -4.19 -9.53 -3.60
C ASN A 48 -3.62 -8.90 -2.31
N HIS A 49 -2.50 -8.19 -2.41
CA HIS A 49 -1.89 -7.49 -1.28
C HIS A 49 -2.50 -6.11 -1.02
N LEU A 50 -3.34 -5.58 -1.93
CA LEU A 50 -3.95 -4.26 -1.75
C LEU A 50 -4.90 -4.25 -0.56
N ARG A 51 -4.82 -3.17 0.21
CA ARG A 51 -5.69 -2.88 1.35
C ARG A 51 -6.19 -1.45 1.24
N ILE A 52 -7.33 -1.17 1.85
CA ILE A 52 -7.87 0.19 1.96
C ILE A 52 -6.85 1.04 2.72
N PHE A 53 -6.58 2.25 2.23
CA PHE A 53 -5.71 3.18 2.91
C PHE A 53 -6.26 3.55 4.29
N GLY A 54 -5.42 3.50 5.32
CA GLY A 54 -5.86 3.66 6.71
C GLY A 54 -6.50 2.42 7.33
N SER A 55 -6.41 1.25 6.67
CA SER A 55 -6.77 -0.03 7.30
C SER A 55 -5.90 -0.28 8.54
N LYS A 56 -6.49 -0.93 9.55
CA LYS A 56 -5.75 -1.36 10.75
C LYS A 56 -4.70 -2.39 10.35
N VAL A 57 -3.47 -2.16 10.77
CA VAL A 57 -2.34 -3.06 10.55
C VAL A 57 -1.71 -3.42 11.88
N TYR A 58 -1.05 -4.57 11.92
CA TYR A 58 -0.20 -4.97 13.04
C TYR A 58 1.24 -4.69 12.67
N CYS A 59 1.91 -3.87 13.47
CA CYS A 59 3.31 -3.53 13.34
C CYS A 59 4.14 -4.45 14.21
N LEU A 60 5.12 -5.15 13.60
CA LEU A 60 6.06 -5.98 14.34
C LEU A 60 7.03 -5.09 15.14
N ASN A 61 6.98 -5.18 16.46
CA ASN A 61 7.99 -4.65 17.36
C ASN A 61 9.28 -5.46 17.21
N ARG A 62 10.34 -4.78 16.78
CA ARG A 62 11.66 -5.38 16.54
C ARG A 62 12.63 -5.16 17.70
N ASN A 63 12.14 -4.84 18.89
CA ASN A 63 13.00 -4.65 20.05
C ASN A 63 13.76 -5.95 20.37
N PRO A 64 15.11 -5.96 20.26
CA PRO A 64 15.91 -7.17 20.46
C PRO A 64 15.86 -7.68 21.90
N SER A 65 15.52 -6.82 22.87
CA SER A 65 15.41 -7.19 24.28
C SER A 65 14.08 -7.85 24.64
N GLN A 66 13.11 -7.97 23.70
CA GLN A 66 11.86 -8.68 23.96
C GLN A 66 12.04 -10.20 23.88
N GLY A 67 11.57 -10.88 24.92
CA GLY A 67 11.56 -12.34 25.00
C GLY A 67 10.86 -13.01 23.80
N LYS A 68 11.20 -14.28 23.55
CA LYS A 68 10.68 -15.05 22.41
C LYS A 68 9.15 -15.25 22.46
N LEU A 69 8.60 -15.29 23.67
CA LEU A 69 7.16 -15.53 23.93
C LEU A 69 6.36 -14.27 24.20
N GLU A 70 7.02 -13.11 24.26
CA GLU A 70 6.36 -11.83 24.50
C GLU A 70 5.56 -11.38 23.26
N PRO A 71 4.44 -10.66 23.42
CA PRO A 71 3.72 -10.06 22.30
C PRO A 71 4.64 -9.12 21.49
N ARG A 72 4.73 -9.37 20.18
CA ARG A 72 5.57 -8.58 19.26
C ARG A 72 4.78 -7.75 18.26
N SER A 73 3.46 -7.67 18.36
CA SER A 73 2.63 -6.87 17.44
C SER A 73 1.90 -5.76 18.18
N ARG A 74 1.88 -4.55 17.61
CA ARG A 74 1.02 -3.43 18.03
C ARG A 74 0.12 -2.98 16.88
#